data_AF-A0A9X2HIS5-F1
#
_entry.id   AF-A0A9X2HIS5-F1
#
_cell.length_a   1.000
_cell.length_b   1.000
_cell.length_c   1.000
_cell.angle_alpha   90.00
_cell.angle_beta   90.00
_cell.angle_gamma   90.00
#
_symmetry.space_group_name_H-M   'P 1'
#
loop_
_entity.id
_entity.type
_entity.pdbx_description
1 polymer ?
#
loop_
_entity_poly.entity_id
_entity_poly.type
_entity_poly.pdbx_seq_one_letter_code
_entity_poly.pdbx_strand_id
1 'polypeptide(L)'
;MTARRRHLCDTPGCGMDRKRWQRLCQRCFAALPPYIRVPLILAHKERRTKDWRVWKRKAGEALAANIAQRGPSIDSRTAYENTARLLGER
;
A
#
# COMPACT_ATOMS: atom_id res chain seq x y z
N MET A 1 3.34 13.87 -28.67
CA MET A 1 3.93 13.18 -27.50
C MET A 1 2.94 12.12 -27.01
N THR A 2 3.21 10.84 -27.23
CA THR A 2 2.34 9.75 -26.74
C THR A 2 2.49 9.64 -25.22
N ALA A 3 1.42 9.95 -24.49
CA ALA A 3 1.40 9.79 -23.03
C ALA A 3 1.73 8.34 -22.66
N ARG A 4 2.82 8.10 -21.93
CA ARG A 4 3.17 6.76 -21.45
C ARG A 4 2.05 6.23 -20.57
N ARG A 5 1.42 5.11 -20.96
CA ARG A 5 0.35 4.47 -20.18
C ARG A 5 0.90 4.12 -18.80
N ARG A 6 0.35 4.76 -17.75
CA ARG A 6 0.70 4.47 -16.36
C ARG A 6 0.24 3.06 -16.01
N HIS A 7 1.13 2.29 -15.41
CA HIS A 7 0.81 0.96 -14.90
C HIS A 7 0.64 1.08 -13.39
N LEU A 8 -0.59 1.01 -12.90
CA LEU A 8 -0.88 1.16 -11.48
C LEU A 8 -0.69 -0.16 -10.72
N CYS A 9 -0.27 -0.05 -9.46
CA CYS A 9 -0.19 -1.17 -8.52
C CYS A 9 -1.54 -1.89 -8.40
N ASP A 10 -1.50 -3.22 -8.37
CA ASP A 10 -2.73 -4.02 -8.26
C ASP A 10 -3.34 -3.96 -6.85
N THR A 11 -2.61 -3.53 -5.82
CA THR A 11 -3.11 -3.37 -4.45
C THR A 11 -4.09 -2.19 -4.38
N PRO A 12 -5.37 -2.43 -4.07
CA PRO A 12 -6.34 -1.36 -3.85
C PRO A 12 -5.86 -0.40 -2.74
N GLY A 13 -6.04 0.90 -2.95
CA GLY A 13 -5.59 1.93 -2.00
C GLY A 13 -4.12 2.35 -2.10
N CYS A 14 -3.30 1.69 -2.93
CA CYS A 14 -1.90 2.11 -3.12
C CYS A 14 -1.74 3.32 -4.04
N GLY A 15 -2.39 3.31 -5.21
CA GLY A 15 -2.34 4.38 -6.21
C GLY A 15 -0.98 4.61 -6.92
N MET A 16 0.08 3.91 -6.53
CA MET A 16 1.42 4.14 -7.09
C MET A 16 1.66 3.42 -8.41
N ASP A 17 2.55 4.00 -9.21
CA ASP A 17 3.03 3.40 -10.45
C ASP A 17 3.92 2.18 -10.17
N ARG A 18 3.93 1.27 -11.13
CA ARG A 18 4.78 0.07 -11.18
C ARG A 18 5.37 -0.12 -12.56
N LYS A 19 6.40 -0.97 -12.66
CA LYS A 19 6.90 -1.40 -13.97
C LYS A 19 5.84 -2.26 -14.67
N ARG A 20 5.81 -2.23 -16.01
CA ARG A 20 4.86 -2.98 -16.86
C ARG A 20 4.74 -4.46 -16.48
N TRP A 21 5.87 -5.10 -16.18
CA TRP A 21 5.97 -6.53 -15.87
C TRP A 21 5.70 -6.86 -14.39
N GLN A 22 5.74 -5.88 -13.49
CA GLN A 22 5.39 -6.09 -12.08
C GLN A 22 3.88 -6.12 -11.91
N ARG A 23 3.36 -6.67 -10.81
CA ARG A 23 1.95 -6.50 -10.39
C ARG A 23 1.79 -5.57 -9.21
N LEU A 24 2.80 -5.58 -8.34
CA LEU A 24 2.90 -4.74 -7.17
C LEU A 24 4.01 -3.71 -7.41
N CYS A 25 3.82 -2.48 -6.94
CA CYS A 25 4.93 -1.53 -6.83
C CYS A 25 5.94 -2.04 -5.78
N GLN A 26 7.16 -1.49 -5.78
CA GLN A 26 8.20 -1.92 -4.84
C GLN A 26 7.77 -1.78 -3.37
N ARG A 27 7.05 -0.71 -3.02
CA ARG A 27 6.55 -0.48 -1.65
C ARG A 27 5.57 -1.57 -1.21
N CYS A 28 4.55 -1.86 -2.02
CA CYS A 28 3.59 -2.92 -1.69
C CYS A 28 4.24 -4.30 -1.73
N PHE A 29 5.24 -4.52 -2.59
CA PHE A 29 5.98 -5.77 -2.59
C PHE A 29 6.77 -6.00 -1.29
N ALA A 30 7.31 -4.93 -0.70
CA ALA A 30 8.03 -4.97 0.58
C ALA A 30 7.10 -5.00 1.80
N ALA A 31 5.98 -4.27 1.75
CA ALA A 31 5.06 -4.15 2.88
C ALA A 31 4.06 -5.32 3.00
N LEU A 32 3.70 -5.97 1.90
CA LEU A 32 2.74 -7.07 1.93
C LEU A 32 3.42 -8.38 2.35
N PRO A 33 2.78 -9.17 3.23
CA PRO A 33 3.28 -10.48 3.59
C PRO A 33 3.46 -11.42 2.38
N PRO A 34 4.48 -12.31 2.40
CA PRO A 34 4.74 -13.29 1.34
C PRO A 34 3.50 -14.11 0.97
N TYR A 35 2.72 -14.55 1.97
CA TYR A 35 1.52 -15.36 1.78
C TYR A 35 0.36 -14.62 1.09
N ILE A 36 0.44 -13.30 0.92
CA ILE A 36 -0.53 -12.51 0.13
C ILE A 36 0.05 -12.20 -1.25
N ARG A 37 1.29 -11.70 -1.31
CA ARG A 37 1.89 -11.26 -2.58
C ARG A 37 2.14 -12.42 -3.55
N VAL A 38 2.54 -13.59 -3.06
CA VAL A 38 2.84 -14.75 -3.91
C VAL A 38 1.56 -15.29 -4.57
N PRO A 39 0.49 -15.63 -3.85
CA PRO A 39 -0.76 -16.07 -4.47
C PRO A 39 -1.39 -15.03 -5.39
N LEU A 40 -1.26 -13.73 -5.11
CA LEU A 40 -1.74 -12.66 -5.98
C LEU A 40 -1.05 -12.69 -7.36
N ILE A 41 0.29 -12.80 -7.36
CA ILE A 41 1.08 -12.82 -8.59
C ILE A 41 0.80 -14.12 -9.37
N LEU A 42 0.74 -15.26 -8.68
CA LEU A 42 0.46 -16.56 -9.30
C LEU A 42 -0.95 -16.61 -9.90
N ALA A 43 -1.98 -16.19 -9.17
CA ALA A 43 -3.35 -16.17 -9.66
C ALA A 43 -3.49 -15.30 -10.93
N HIS A 44 -2.75 -14.20 -11.03
CA HIS A 44 -2.70 -13.41 -12.27
C HIS A 44 -1.96 -14.14 -13.40
N LYS A 45 -0.78 -14.71 -13.12
CA LYS A 45 0.03 -15.45 -14.11
C LYS A 45 -0.75 -16.63 -14.70
N GLU A 46 -1.50 -17.34 -13.87
CA GLU A 46 -2.34 -18.49 -14.23
C GLU A 46 -3.72 -18.09 -14.78
N ARG A 47 -3.99 -16.79 -14.92
CA ARG A 47 -5.28 -16.25 -15.40
C ARG A 47 -6.50 -16.69 -14.57
N ARG A 48 -6.30 -17.06 -13.30
CA ARG A 48 -7.37 -17.34 -12.32
C ARG A 48 -7.98 -16.03 -11.82
N THR A 49 -8.86 -15.45 -12.63
CA THR A 49 -9.41 -14.09 -12.40
C THR A 49 -10.18 -13.96 -11.09
N LYS A 50 -10.95 -14.99 -10.68
CA LYS A 50 -11.67 -15.01 -9.40
C LYS A 50 -10.69 -14.93 -8.23
N ASP A 51 -9.69 -15.79 -8.22
CA ASP A 51 -8.68 -15.82 -7.16
C ASP A 51 -7.83 -14.54 -7.15
N TRP A 52 -7.48 -14.02 -8.31
CA TRP A 52 -6.75 -12.75 -8.41
C TRP A 52 -7.54 -11.60 -7.77
N ARG A 53 -8.87 -11.53 -7.97
CA ARG A 53 -9.73 -10.53 -7.30
C ARG A 53 -9.76 -10.73 -5.78
N VAL A 54 -9.86 -11.97 -5.30
CA VAL A 54 -9.81 -12.30 -3.87
C VAL A 54 -8.49 -11.83 -3.26
N TRP A 55 -7.36 -12.17 -3.88
CA TRP A 55 -6.04 -11.80 -3.37
C TRP A 55 -5.79 -10.29 -3.46
N LYS A 56 -6.31 -9.61 -4.49
CA LYS A 56 -6.29 -8.14 -4.54
C LYS A 56 -7.01 -7.51 -3.34
N ARG A 57 -8.18 -8.03 -2.97
CA ARG A 57 -8.93 -7.53 -1.81
C ARG A 57 -8.13 -7.74 -0.52
N LYS A 58 -7.62 -8.96 -0.29
CA LYS A 58 -6.76 -9.28 0.86
C LYS A 58 -5.51 -8.40 0.93
N ALA A 59 -4.91 -8.08 -0.21
CA ALA A 59 -3.77 -7.17 -0.28
C ALA A 59 -4.16 -5.73 0.11
N GLY A 60 -5.34 -5.27 -0.29
CA GLY A 60 -5.88 -3.98 0.15
C GLY A 60 -6.13 -3.93 1.66
N GLU A 61 -6.75 -4.97 2.21
CA GLU A 61 -7.00 -5.12 3.65
C GLU A 61 -5.70 -5.12 4.45
N ALA A 62 -4.69 -5.91 4.04
CA ALA A 62 -3.39 -5.94 4.70
C ALA A 62 -2.65 -4.60 4.60
N LEU A 63 -2.78 -3.88 3.49
CA LEU A 63 -2.20 -2.54 3.36
C LEU A 63 -2.88 -1.54 4.30
N ALA A 64 -4.22 -1.57 4.37
CA ALA A 64 -4.98 -0.72 5.28
C ALA A 64 -4.65 -1.01 6.75
N ALA A 65 -4.55 -2.29 7.13
CA ALA A 65 -4.13 -2.72 8.46
C ALA A 65 -2.71 -2.22 8.80
N ASN A 66 -1.76 -2.34 7.88
CA ASN A 66 -0.40 -1.82 8.05
C ASN A 66 -0.37 -0.29 8.25
N ILE A 67 -1.22 0.44 7.53
CA ILE A 67 -1.36 1.90 7.68
C ILE A 67 -1.94 2.22 9.06
N ALA A 68 -2.99 1.50 9.47
CA ALA A 68 -3.61 1.69 10.78
C ALA A 68 -2.64 1.39 11.94
N GLN A 69 -1.84 0.34 11.84
CA GLN A 69 -0.84 -0.03 12.86
C GLN A 69 0.30 0.98 12.99
N ARG A 70 0.72 1.61 11.87
CA ARG A 70 1.80 2.60 11.90
C ARG A 70 1.39 3.92 12.55
N GLY A 71 0.10 4.19 12.69
CA GLY A 71 -0.42 5.46 13.18
C GLY A 71 -0.04 6.66 12.30
N PRO A 72 -0.54 7.86 12.59
CA PRO A 72 -0.04 9.07 11.96
C PRO A 72 1.42 9.30 12.38
N SER A 73 2.31 9.42 11.40
CA SER A 73 3.68 9.89 11.66
C SER A 73 3.60 11.38 11.96
N ILE A 74 3.54 11.74 13.25
CA ILE A 74 3.58 13.14 13.70
C ILE A 74 5.06 13.54 13.73
N ASP A 75 5.40 14.64 13.05
CA ASP A 75 6.74 15.21 13.12
C ASP A 75 7.08 15.66 14.56
N SER A 76 8.35 15.57 14.94
CA SER A 76 8.83 15.94 16.28
C SER A 76 8.41 17.36 16.69
N ARG A 77 8.37 18.32 15.75
CA ARG A 77 7.90 19.68 16.03
C ARG A 77 6.41 19.72 16.34
N THR A 78 5.60 19.05 15.53
CA THR A 78 4.15 18.97 15.75
C THR A 78 3.82 18.22 17.04
N ALA A 79 4.62 17.20 17.40
CA ALA A 79 4.48 16.52 18.68
C ALA A 79 4.74 17.50 19.84
N TYR A 80 5.82 18.27 19.80
CA TYR A 80 6.13 19.30 20.80
C TYR A 80 5.03 20.37 20.89
N GLU A 81 4.58 20.91 19.76
CA GLU A 81 3.53 21.94 19.71
C GLU A 81 2.21 21.41 20.32
N ASN A 82 1.86 20.15 20.07
CA ASN A 82 0.69 19.51 20.70
C ASN A 82 0.88 19.35 22.22
N THR A 83 2.08 18.99 22.67
CA THR A 83 2.39 18.84 24.10
C THR A 83 2.36 20.20 24.82
N ALA A 84 2.98 21.24 24.26
CA ALA A 84 2.96 22.59 24.81
C ALA A 84 1.52 23.13 24.93
N ARG A 85 0.67 22.87 23.93
CA ARG A 85 -0.73 23.28 23.93
C ARG A 85 -1.57 22.55 24.98
N LEU A 86 -1.26 21.29 25.29
CA LEU A 86 -1.91 20.52 26.36
C LEU A 86 -1.51 21.01 27.76
N LEU A 87 -0.27 21.46 27.92
CA LEU A 87 0.28 21.95 29.18
C LEU A 87 -0.04 23.43 29.45
N GLY A 88 -0.61 24.14 28.47
CA GLY A 88 -1.01 25.54 28.62
C GLY A 88 0.15 26.53 28.57
N GLU A 89 1.31 26.11 28.08
CA GLU A 89 2.48 26.98 27.94
C GLU A 89 2.39 27.76 26.62
N ARG A 90 2.32 29.10 26.70
CA ARG A 90 2.45 30.03 25.57
C ARG A 90 3.54 31.05 25.88
#